data_AF-A0A7S1R9I1-F1
#
_entry.id   AF-A0A7S1R9I1-F1
#
_cell.length_a   1.000
_cell.length_b   1.000
_cell.length_c   1.000
_cell.angle_alpha   90.00
_cell.angle_beta   90.00
_cell.angle_gamma   90.00
#
_symmetry.space_group_name_H-M   'P 1'
#
loop_
_entity.id
_entity.type
_entity.pdbx_description
1 polymer ?
#
loop_
_entity_poly.entity_id
_entity_poly.type
_entity_poly.pdbx_seq_one_letter_code
_entity_poly.pdbx_strand_id
1 'polypeptide(L)'
;EVAAEWVVEEEVDDGDLDCSWVLAAMAAALPLMEGALPKDERGECVLPHQHRMRIMQADQEGMPVRFWGTRAVYVTSKICDRCMEPIVDRVFYHCSNECDVDFCAQCHEELQHVLDSFFEGGQANSSSSQTRCSPEHRVERMLWAV
;
A
#
# COMPACT_ATOMS: atom_id res chain seq x y z
N GLU A 1 -4.46 -54.17 42.21
CA GLU A 1 -3.81 -52.88 42.50
C GLU A 1 -4.14 -51.94 41.36
N VAL A 2 -4.92 -50.89 41.62
CA VAL A 2 -5.33 -49.93 40.58
C VAL A 2 -4.62 -48.63 40.94
N ALA A 3 -3.61 -48.27 40.15
CA ALA A 3 -2.89 -47.02 40.30
C ALA A 3 -3.83 -45.87 39.92
N ALA A 4 -4.12 -45.00 40.88
CA ALA A 4 -4.79 -43.73 40.62
C ALA A 4 -3.77 -42.80 39.94
N GLU A 5 -3.99 -42.54 38.66
CA GLU A 5 -3.27 -41.55 37.88
C GLU A 5 -3.81 -40.18 38.29
N TRP A 6 -2.99 -39.39 38.98
CA TRP A 6 -3.33 -38.03 39.38
C TRP A 6 -3.16 -37.13 38.15
N VAL A 7 -4.27 -36.78 37.51
CA VAL A 7 -4.29 -35.71 36.51
C VAL A 7 -4.23 -34.38 37.27
N VAL A 8 -3.08 -33.72 37.20
CA VAL A 8 -2.93 -32.33 37.62
C VAL A 8 -3.46 -31.48 36.48
N GLU A 9 -4.66 -30.92 36.66
CA GLU A 9 -5.18 -29.89 35.77
C GLU A 9 -4.40 -28.60 36.06
N GLU A 10 -3.43 -28.27 35.21
CA GLU A 10 -2.82 -26.94 35.21
C GLU A 10 -3.86 -25.94 34.70
N GLU A 11 -4.42 -25.15 35.60
CA GLU A 11 -5.22 -23.97 35.28
C GLU A 11 -4.30 -22.94 34.60
N VAL A 12 -4.45 -22.79 33.28
CA VAL A 12 -3.84 -21.69 32.53
C VAL A 12 -4.64 -20.44 32.83
N ASP A 13 -4.09 -19.57 33.67
CA ASP A 13 -4.57 -18.20 33.89
C ASP A 13 -4.31 -17.39 32.60
N ASP A 14 -5.25 -17.47 31.65
CA ASP A 14 -5.32 -16.54 30.51
C ASP A 14 -5.79 -15.17 31.05
N GLY A 15 -4.84 -14.44 31.65
CA GLY A 15 -5.07 -13.08 32.10
C GLY A 15 -5.51 -12.21 30.92
N ASP A 16 -6.79 -11.84 30.90
CA ASP A 16 -7.40 -10.89 29.96
C ASP A 16 -6.60 -9.58 29.95
N LEU A 17 -5.66 -9.46 29.02
CA LEU A 17 -4.99 -8.20 28.69
C LEU A 17 -6.02 -7.29 28.03
N ASP A 18 -6.71 -6.50 28.86
CA ASP A 18 -7.66 -5.49 28.43
C ASP A 18 -6.95 -4.43 27.54
N CYS A 19 -6.95 -4.69 26.23
CA CYS A 19 -6.32 -3.84 25.21
C CYS A 19 -7.16 -2.59 24.89
N SER A 20 -8.21 -2.28 25.66
CA SER A 20 -9.07 -1.11 25.44
C SER A 20 -8.29 0.22 25.45
N TRP A 21 -7.22 0.31 26.23
CA TRP A 21 -6.34 1.49 26.25
C TRP A 21 -5.57 1.68 24.93
N VAL A 22 -5.25 0.60 24.22
CA VAL A 22 -4.56 0.66 22.90
C VAL A 22 -5.49 1.29 21.87
N LEU A 23 -6.77 0.89 21.88
CA LEU A 23 -7.79 1.46 21.01
C LEU A 23 -8.01 2.95 21.33
N ALA A 24 -8.06 3.32 22.61
CA ALA A 24 -8.16 4.71 23.04
C ALA A 24 -6.94 5.54 22.60
N ALA A 25 -5.74 4.98 22.73
CA ALA A 25 -4.50 5.61 22.28
C ALA A 25 -4.46 5.79 20.76
N MET A 26 -4.86 4.78 19.98
CA MET A 26 -4.96 4.87 18.52
C MET A 26 -6.00 5.90 18.08
N ALA A 27 -7.18 5.92 18.70
CA ALA A 27 -8.23 6.89 18.40
C ALA A 27 -7.78 8.33 18.68
N ALA A 28 -7.00 8.55 19.74
CA ALA A 28 -6.41 9.86 20.05
C ALA A 28 -5.28 10.24 19.09
N ALA A 29 -4.53 9.27 18.58
CA ALA A 29 -3.40 9.49 17.67
C ALA A 29 -3.82 9.70 16.21
N LEU A 30 -4.92 9.09 15.75
CA LEU A 30 -5.39 9.15 14.36
C LEU A 30 -5.56 10.59 13.83
N PRO A 31 -6.21 11.52 14.55
CA PRO A 31 -6.32 12.92 14.10
C PRO A 31 -4.97 13.64 13.99
N LEU A 32 -3.99 13.25 14.81
CA LEU A 32 -2.63 13.82 14.76
C LEU A 32 -1.85 13.32 13.53
N MET A 33 -2.23 12.15 13.00
CA MET A 33 -1.64 11.58 11.79
C MET A 33 -2.30 12.06 10.49
N GLU A 34 -3.44 12.78 10.57
CA GLU A 34 -4.16 13.27 9.39
C GLU A 34 -3.32 14.20 8.50
N GLY A 35 -2.36 14.93 9.10
CA GLY A 35 -1.37 15.74 8.37
C GLY A 35 -0.09 15.00 7.98
N ALA A 36 0.08 13.76 8.44
CA ALA A 36 1.28 12.96 8.27
C ALA A 36 1.13 11.86 7.21
N LEU A 37 -0.04 11.71 6.59
CA LEU A 37 -0.26 10.76 5.51
C LEU A 37 -0.07 11.43 4.13
N PRO A 38 0.46 10.71 3.13
CA PRO A 38 0.49 11.19 1.76
C PRO A 38 -0.93 11.44 1.25
N LYS A 39 -1.15 12.62 0.68
CA LYS A 39 -2.43 13.04 0.11
C LYS A 39 -2.30 13.26 -1.39
N ASP A 40 -3.33 12.91 -2.14
CA ASP A 40 -3.41 13.25 -3.56
C ASP A 40 -3.78 14.73 -3.77
N GLU A 41 -3.88 15.15 -5.04
CA GLU A 41 -4.29 16.51 -5.42
C GLU A 41 -5.70 16.88 -4.94
N ARG A 42 -6.53 15.88 -4.62
CA ARG A 42 -7.89 16.04 -4.09
C ARG A 42 -7.90 16.15 -2.56
N GLY A 43 -6.75 15.98 -1.91
CA GLY A 43 -6.60 16.01 -0.45
C GLY A 43 -7.02 14.71 0.23
N GLU A 44 -7.27 13.64 -0.53
CA GLU A 44 -7.65 12.33 -0.01
C GLU A 44 -6.37 11.58 0.41
N CYS A 45 -6.40 10.93 1.58
CA CYS A 45 -5.29 10.12 2.04
C CYS A 45 -5.14 8.90 1.12
N VAL A 46 -3.94 8.73 0.57
CA VAL A 46 -3.65 7.65 -0.36
C VAL A 46 -2.87 6.57 0.37
N LEU A 47 -3.44 5.37 0.44
CA LEU A 47 -2.75 4.19 0.93
C LEU A 47 -2.27 3.38 -0.27
N PRO A 48 -0.95 3.24 -0.48
CA PRO A 48 -0.46 2.43 -1.58
C PRO A 48 -0.79 0.96 -1.33
N HIS A 49 -1.03 0.24 -2.43
CA HIS A 49 -1.08 -1.21 -2.37
C HIS A 49 0.28 -1.76 -1.89
N GLN A 50 0.25 -2.72 -0.95
CA GLN A 50 1.45 -3.19 -0.25
C GLN A 50 2.29 -4.17 -1.08
N HIS A 51 1.79 -4.68 -2.19
CA HIS A 51 2.54 -5.61 -3.04
C HIS A 51 3.11 -4.91 -4.26
N ARG A 52 4.11 -5.57 -4.84
CA ARG A 52 4.81 -5.04 -6.01
C ARG A 52 3.90 -5.09 -7.22
N MET A 53 3.85 -3.98 -7.95
CA MET A 53 3.14 -3.94 -9.21
C MET A 53 4.03 -4.48 -10.34
N ARG A 54 3.47 -5.29 -11.22
CA ARG A 54 4.06 -5.80 -12.45
C ARG A 54 3.50 -5.01 -13.63
N ILE A 55 4.39 -4.62 -14.53
CA ILE A 55 4.02 -3.97 -15.80
C ILE A 55 3.45 -5.02 -16.75
N MET A 56 2.25 -4.77 -17.25
CA MET A 56 1.54 -5.61 -18.22
C MET A 56 1.31 -4.82 -19.51
N GLN A 57 1.29 -5.50 -20.65
CA GLN A 57 1.00 -4.88 -21.95
C GLN A 57 -0.33 -5.41 -22.51
N ALA A 58 -1.16 -4.50 -22.99
CA ALA A 58 -2.51 -4.77 -23.50
C ALA A 58 -2.53 -5.44 -24.89
N ASP A 59 -1.40 -5.51 -25.59
CA ASP A 59 -1.28 -6.07 -26.94
C ASP A 59 -1.45 -7.59 -27.02
N GLN A 60 -1.52 -8.29 -25.87
CA GLN A 60 -1.92 -9.70 -25.81
C GLN A 60 -3.45 -9.90 -25.66
N GLU A 61 -4.22 -8.87 -25.29
CA GLU A 61 -5.65 -9.01 -24.94
C GLU A 61 -6.59 -7.97 -25.59
N GLY A 62 -6.07 -6.86 -26.14
CA GLY A 62 -6.86 -5.73 -26.61
C GLY A 62 -6.85 -5.53 -28.14
N MET A 63 -8.00 -5.17 -28.71
CA MET A 63 -8.12 -4.74 -30.11
C MET A 63 -7.93 -3.23 -30.21
N PRO A 64 -7.08 -2.71 -31.11
CA PRO A 64 -6.92 -1.28 -31.31
C PRO A 64 -8.19 -0.71 -31.95
N VAL A 65 -8.94 0.10 -31.21
CA VAL A 65 -10.12 0.80 -31.75
C VAL A 65 -9.70 2.21 -32.17
N ARG A 66 -9.97 2.56 -33.44
CA ARG A 66 -9.83 3.94 -33.92
C ARG A 66 -11.04 4.73 -33.46
N PHE A 67 -10.94 5.41 -32.33
CA PHE A 67 -11.87 6.48 -31.98
C PHE A 67 -11.47 7.76 -32.73
N TRP A 68 -12.46 8.57 -33.11
CA TRP A 68 -12.36 9.69 -34.06
C TRP A 68 -11.04 10.50 -33.97
N GLY A 69 -10.11 10.22 -34.89
CA GLY A 69 -8.96 11.10 -35.12
C GLY A 69 -7.62 10.71 -34.48
N THR A 70 -7.15 9.48 -34.67
CA THR A 70 -5.72 9.03 -34.61
C THR A 70 -5.13 8.47 -33.30
N ARG A 71 -5.85 8.39 -32.19
CA ARG A 71 -5.33 7.68 -31.00
C ARG A 71 -5.72 6.20 -31.03
N ALA A 72 -4.72 5.32 -30.94
CA ALA A 72 -4.95 3.89 -30.73
C ALA A 72 -5.38 3.68 -29.28
N VAL A 73 -6.62 3.24 -29.09
CA VAL A 73 -7.19 2.88 -27.79
C VAL A 73 -7.09 1.37 -27.65
N TYR A 74 -6.48 0.87 -26.58
CA TYR A 74 -6.40 -0.57 -26.29
C TYR A 74 -7.53 -0.92 -25.36
N VAL A 75 -8.56 -1.63 -25.82
CA VAL A 75 -9.64 -2.06 -24.92
C VAL A 75 -9.15 -3.27 -24.13
N THR A 76 -8.79 -3.09 -22.86
CA THR A 76 -8.56 -4.21 -21.94
C THR A 76 -9.86 -4.61 -21.24
N SER A 77 -9.93 -5.82 -20.68
CA SER A 77 -11.05 -6.23 -19.80
C SER A 77 -10.85 -5.79 -18.35
N LYS A 78 -9.88 -4.91 -18.09
CA LYS A 78 -9.48 -4.48 -16.75
C LYS A 78 -10.02 -3.09 -16.44
N ILE A 79 -10.30 -2.87 -15.16
CA ILE A 79 -10.76 -1.58 -14.61
C ILE A 79 -9.69 -1.12 -13.62
N CYS A 80 -9.37 0.17 -13.64
CA CYS A 80 -8.42 0.73 -12.68
C CYS A 80 -9.08 0.87 -11.30
N ASP A 81 -8.49 0.28 -10.25
CA ASP A 81 -9.02 0.32 -8.87
C ASP A 81 -8.93 1.71 -8.22
N ARG A 82 -8.20 2.65 -8.84
CA ARG A 82 -8.09 4.03 -8.34
C ARG A 82 -9.13 4.96 -8.95
N CYS A 83 -9.20 5.05 -10.29
CA CYS A 83 -10.13 5.95 -10.96
C CYS A 83 -11.48 5.30 -11.34
N MET A 84 -11.61 3.98 -11.18
CA MET A 84 -12.79 3.19 -11.56
C MET A 84 -13.14 3.26 -13.05
N GLU A 85 -12.19 3.69 -13.90
CA GLU A 85 -12.35 3.74 -15.35
C GLU A 85 -11.75 2.49 -16.03
N PRO A 86 -12.30 2.07 -17.19
CA PRO A 86 -11.71 1.02 -18.00
C PRO A 86 -10.28 1.37 -18.42
N ILE A 87 -9.35 0.43 -18.28
CA ILE A 87 -7.97 0.65 -18.68
C ILE A 87 -7.88 0.60 -20.20
N VAL A 88 -7.59 1.76 -20.80
CA VAL A 88 -7.46 1.93 -22.25
C VAL A 88 -6.01 2.05 -22.74
N ASP A 89 -5.08 2.03 -21.79
CA ASP A 89 -3.66 2.21 -22.02
C ASP A 89 -3.01 0.95 -22.60
N ARG A 90 -1.95 1.16 -23.39
CA ARG A 90 -1.13 0.03 -23.85
C ARG A 90 -0.43 -0.68 -22.70
N VAL A 91 -0.09 0.06 -21.66
CA VAL A 91 0.67 -0.43 -20.50
C VAL A 91 -0.15 -0.15 -19.26
N PHE A 92 -0.26 -1.15 -18.40
CA PHE A 92 -0.94 -1.03 -17.11
C PHE A 92 -0.19 -1.80 -16.03
N TYR A 93 -0.58 -1.60 -14.79
CA TYR A 93 0.11 -2.13 -13.62
C TYR A 93 -0.80 -3.11 -12.89
N HIS A 94 -0.40 -4.38 -12.81
CA HIS A 94 -1.13 -5.44 -12.12
C HIS A 94 -0.35 -5.93 -10.89
N CYS A 95 -1.03 -6.23 -9.79
CA CYS A 95 -0.38 -6.77 -8.60
C CYS A 95 0.36 -8.10 -8.89
N SER A 96 1.61 -8.25 -8.42
CA SER A 96 2.37 -9.49 -8.60
C SER A 96 1.89 -10.65 -7.73
N ASN A 97 1.09 -10.37 -6.70
CA ASN A 97 0.68 -11.30 -5.66
C ASN A 97 -0.81 -11.68 -5.78
N GLU A 98 -1.36 -11.63 -7.00
CA GLU A 98 -2.72 -12.11 -7.31
C GLU A 98 -3.82 -11.46 -6.45
N CYS A 99 -3.61 -10.22 -6.01
CA CYS A 99 -4.62 -9.47 -5.25
C CYS A 99 -5.72 -8.86 -6.14
N ASP A 100 -5.68 -9.13 -7.45
CA ASP A 100 -6.57 -8.55 -8.46
C ASP A 100 -6.65 -7.02 -8.43
N VAL A 101 -5.56 -6.36 -8.01
CA VAL A 101 -5.42 -4.90 -8.04
C VAL A 101 -4.74 -4.48 -9.33
N ASP A 102 -5.42 -3.61 -10.08
CA ASP A 102 -5.04 -3.09 -11.39
C ASP A 102 -5.04 -1.54 -11.37
N PHE A 103 -3.98 -0.92 -11.90
CA PHE A 103 -3.89 0.53 -12.09
C PHE A 103 -3.59 0.89 -13.55
N CYS A 104 -4.27 1.92 -14.06
CA CYS A 104 -3.87 2.55 -15.32
C CYS A 104 -2.52 3.26 -15.18
N ALA A 105 -1.88 3.58 -16.30
CA ALA A 105 -0.53 4.16 -16.28
C ALA A 105 -0.49 5.49 -15.51
N GLN A 106 -1.47 6.36 -15.79
CA GLN A 106 -1.59 7.67 -15.15
C GLN A 106 -1.77 7.54 -13.62
N CYS A 107 -2.71 6.69 -13.18
CA CYS A 107 -2.99 6.53 -11.75
C CYS A 107 -1.79 6.01 -10.97
N HIS A 108 -0.98 5.15 -11.58
CA HIS A 108 0.24 4.64 -10.98
C HIS A 108 1.33 5.72 -10.90
N GLU A 109 1.55 6.50 -11.95
CA GLU A 109 2.54 7.59 -11.97
C GLU A 109 2.23 8.67 -10.92
N GLU A 110 0.97 9.10 -10.83
CA GLU A 110 0.52 10.06 -9.82
C GLU A 110 0.74 9.52 -8.39
N LEU A 111 0.44 8.23 -8.16
CA LEU A 111 0.66 7.60 -6.87
C LEU A 111 2.15 7.61 -6.49
N GLN A 112 3.03 7.23 -7.42
CA GLN A 112 4.48 7.27 -7.21
C GLN A 112 4.95 8.70 -6.90
N HIS A 113 4.48 9.69 -7.66
CA HIS A 113 4.85 11.08 -7.45
C HIS A 113 4.46 11.59 -6.05
N VAL A 114 3.25 11.26 -5.58
CA VAL A 114 2.78 11.62 -4.23
C VAL A 114 3.67 10.97 -3.15
N LEU A 115 4.01 9.70 -3.32
CA LEU A 115 4.85 8.96 -2.38
C LEU A 115 6.28 9.49 -2.36
N ASP A 116 6.89 9.70 -3.53
CA ASP A 116 8.23 10.26 -3.67
C ASP A 116 8.32 11.63 -3.00
N SER A 117 7.35 12.52 -3.28
CA SER A 117 7.28 13.85 -2.66
C SER A 117 7.18 13.78 -1.14
N PHE A 118 6.41 12.81 -0.62
CA PHE A 118 6.23 12.60 0.81
C PHE A 118 7.53 12.12 1.49
N PHE A 119 8.22 11.14 0.89
CA PHE A 119 9.48 10.61 1.44
C PHE A 119 10.65 11.60 1.33
N GLU A 120 10.69 12.41 0.28
CA GLU A 120 11.69 13.48 0.12
C GLU A 120 11.45 14.63 1.12
N GLY A 121 10.20 15.02 1.35
CA GLY A 121 9.82 16.02 2.35
C GLY A 121 10.20 15.62 3.79
N GLY A 122 10.18 14.31 4.09
CA GLY A 122 10.61 13.77 5.39
C GLY A 122 12.12 13.87 5.66
N GLN A 123 12.96 13.77 4.61
CA GLN A 123 14.42 13.89 4.73
C GLN A 123 14.90 15.35 4.92
N ALA A 124 14.19 16.33 4.36
CA ALA A 124 14.57 17.74 4.51
C ALA A 124 14.43 18.26 5.97
N ASN A 125 13.44 17.74 6.70
CA ASN A 125 13.16 18.13 8.09
C ASN A 125 13.97 17.36 9.15
N SER A 126 14.79 16.38 8.77
CA SER A 126 15.61 15.60 9.72
C SER A 126 17.00 16.23 9.99
N SER A 127 17.26 17.44 9.46
CA SER A 127 18.55 18.15 9.55
C SER A 127 18.88 18.75 10.93
N SER A 128 18.00 18.62 11.93
CA SER A 128 18.18 19.29 13.22
C SER A 128 17.75 18.42 14.39
N SER A 129 18.35 17.23 14.53
CA SER A 129 18.57 16.57 15.83
C SER A 129 19.61 15.47 15.68
N GLN A 130 20.87 15.82 15.96
CA GLN A 130 21.94 14.87 16.18
C GLN A 130 21.61 14.06 17.45
N THR A 131 21.17 12.82 17.30
CA THR A 131 21.27 11.84 18.39
C THR A 131 21.65 10.50 17.80
N ARG A 132 22.83 10.03 18.22
CA ARG A 132 23.44 8.76 17.80
C ARG A 132 22.55 7.60 18.22
N CYS A 133 21.86 6.97 17.26
CA CYS A 133 21.35 5.61 17.38
C CYS A 133 21.69 4.83 16.12
N SER A 134 22.01 3.55 16.32
CA SER A 134 22.71 2.59 15.46
C SER A 134 22.36 2.57 13.96
N PRO A 135 23.34 2.19 13.10
CA PRO A 135 23.22 2.22 11.64
C PRO A 135 22.43 1.05 11.02
N GLU A 136 21.63 0.31 11.78
CA GLU A 136 21.06 -0.98 11.33
C GLU A 136 19.66 -0.87 10.73
N HIS A 137 18.99 0.28 10.86
CA HIS A 137 17.74 0.55 10.14
C HIS A 137 18.00 1.54 9.00
N ARG A 138 18.81 1.11 8.04
CA ARG A 138 18.72 1.65 6.69
C ARG A 138 17.34 1.24 6.21
N VAL A 139 16.37 2.16 6.30
CA VAL A 139 15.07 2.05 5.64
C VAL A 139 15.40 1.57 4.24
N GLU A 140 15.11 0.30 3.97
CA GLU A 140 15.16 -0.23 2.62
C GLU A 140 14.31 0.74 1.83
N ARG A 141 14.95 1.52 0.95
CA ARG A 141 14.24 2.23 -0.09
C ARG A 141 13.35 1.17 -0.69
N MET A 142 12.04 1.24 -0.43
CA MET A 142 11.07 0.39 -1.09
C MET A 142 11.08 0.85 -2.54
N LEU A 143 12.08 0.32 -3.25
CA LEU A 143 12.26 0.43 -4.68
C LEU A 143 11.15 -0.41 -5.26
N TRP A 144 9.97 0.19 -5.37
CA TRP A 144 8.86 -0.32 -6.14
C TRP A 144 9.15 -0.14 -7.64
N ALA A 145 10.30 -0.65 -8.11
CA ALA A 145 10.62 -0.97 -9.51
C ALA A 145 12.12 -1.31 -9.65
N VAL A 146 12.41 -2.55 -10.09
CA VAL A 146 13.40 -2.81 -11.16
C VAL A 146 12.81 -3.84 -12.10
#